data_AF-A0A812HCW7-F1
#
_entry.id   AF-A0A812HCW7-F1
#
_cell.length_a   1.000
_cell.length_b   1.000
_cell.length_c   1.000
_cell.angle_alpha   90.00
_cell.angle_beta   90.00
_cell.angle_gamma   90.00
#
_symmetry.space_group_name_H-M   'P 1'
#
loop_
_entity.id
_entity.type
_entity.pdbx_description
1 polymer ?
#
loop_
_entity_poly.entity_id
_entity_poly.type
_entity_poly.pdbx_seq_one_letter_code
_entity_poly.pdbx_strand_id
1 'polypeptide(L)'
;MSSMLLFRALGVLLARPAIASENGLLYVCDTTRLSSENLCYFVASSTNTVGTAPHNVDLSVGATDMRKIVNSQGQDLAVTPKPWTEGDVLVASSTALTGDLLNYVKAFEMIAPLRDAMMYNPSFVTTDATMWAKLTKPLADCQVKTADTTATHGTVTMTVYGTDGIYALMKNPNGVDIHHSVLQYLEEGAIDLVCQMTTSLTMDRCTTQRALGAASNCWEAGYNAIIADPTVYTAGTASTGNTTSTSSAGSTSTTSTSGDTSAMISSAGVASVAVITQAVLLLMS
;
A
#
# COMPACT_ATOMS: atom_id res chain seq x y z
N MET A 1 47.68 37.69 -24.16
CA MET A 1 47.80 36.22 -24.20
C MET A 1 47.81 35.70 -22.77
N SER A 2 46.66 35.25 -22.27
CA SER A 2 46.61 34.28 -21.17
C SER A 2 45.28 33.56 -21.28
N SER A 3 45.39 32.26 -21.43
CA SER A 3 44.35 31.29 -21.73
C SER A 3 44.02 30.53 -20.44
N MET A 4 42.82 29.94 -20.41
CA MET A 4 42.41 28.81 -19.55
C MET A 4 42.16 29.15 -18.05
N LEU A 5 41.18 28.58 -17.34
CA LEU A 5 40.26 27.48 -17.60
C LEU A 5 38.86 27.85 -17.07
N LEU A 6 37.83 27.59 -17.89
CA LEU A 6 36.44 27.55 -17.48
C LEU A 6 36.15 26.14 -16.94
N PHE A 7 36.10 25.95 -15.62
CA PHE A 7 35.61 24.71 -15.03
C PHE A 7 34.09 24.64 -15.24
N ARG A 8 33.67 23.90 -16.27
CA ARG A 8 32.29 23.41 -16.36
C ARG A 8 32.10 22.37 -15.25
N ALA A 9 31.39 22.74 -14.20
CA ALA A 9 30.83 21.79 -13.25
C ALA A 9 29.79 20.95 -14.00
N LEU A 10 30.24 19.81 -14.52
CA LEU A 10 29.37 18.76 -15.01
C LEU A 10 28.67 18.19 -13.78
N GLY A 11 27.42 18.59 -13.56
CA GLY A 11 26.58 18.01 -12.52
C GLY A 11 26.45 16.52 -12.80
N VAL A 12 27.20 15.71 -12.06
CA VAL A 12 27.02 14.27 -12.01
C VAL A 12 25.64 14.06 -11.40
N LEU A 13 24.65 13.81 -12.25
CA LEU A 13 23.39 13.22 -11.84
C LEU A 13 23.76 11.84 -11.29
N LEU A 14 23.98 11.76 -9.97
CA LEU A 14 24.12 10.50 -9.28
C LEU A 14 22.78 9.77 -9.45
N ALA A 15 22.73 8.87 -10.44
CA ALA A 15 21.67 7.88 -10.53
C ALA A 15 21.65 7.14 -9.20
N ARG A 16 20.64 7.44 -8.37
CA ARG A 16 20.41 6.70 -7.14
C ARG A 16 20.14 5.26 -7.55
N PRO A 17 20.89 4.27 -7.04
CA PRO A 17 20.48 2.89 -7.22
C PRO A 17 19.08 2.76 -6.60
N ALA A 18 18.09 2.38 -7.40
CA ALA A 18 16.74 2.10 -6.94
C ALA A 18 16.79 0.81 -6.11
N ILE A 19 17.18 0.94 -4.84
CA ILE A 19 17.26 -0.14 -3.83
C ILE A 19 15.87 -0.36 -3.18
N ALA A 20 14.92 0.53 -3.44
CA ALA A 20 13.56 0.47 -2.95
C ALA A 20 12.59 1.00 -4.02
N SER A 21 11.36 0.47 -4.04
CA SER A 21 10.24 1.09 -4.73
C SER A 21 10.13 2.57 -4.33
N GLU A 22 9.70 3.44 -5.24
CA GLU A 22 9.44 4.86 -4.91
C GLU A 22 8.46 4.98 -3.74
N ASN A 23 7.54 4.02 -3.58
CA ASN A 23 6.64 3.94 -2.44
C ASN A 23 7.38 3.70 -1.12
N GLY A 24 8.53 3.01 -1.15
CA GLY A 24 9.40 2.82 0.01
C GLY A 24 9.86 4.13 0.64
N LEU A 25 9.96 5.21 -0.14
CA LEU A 25 10.34 6.52 0.39
C LEU A 25 9.19 7.22 1.14
N LEU A 26 7.96 6.72 1.03
CA LEU A 26 6.77 7.32 1.62
C LEU A 26 6.49 6.84 3.05
N TYR A 27 7.16 5.79 3.51
CA TYR A 27 6.88 5.19 4.80
C TYR A 27 8.16 4.99 5.60
N VAL A 28 7.98 4.91 6.91
CA VAL A 28 8.98 4.41 7.87
C VAL A 28 8.23 3.62 8.94
N CYS A 29 8.93 2.78 9.70
CA CYS A 29 8.33 2.24 10.93
C CYS A 29 8.19 3.35 11.98
N ASP A 30 7.09 3.35 12.72
CA ASP A 30 6.94 4.13 13.95
C ASP A 30 8.03 3.69 14.94
N THR A 31 8.97 4.59 15.23
CA THR A 31 10.12 4.29 16.08
C THR A 31 9.74 4.06 17.55
N THR A 32 8.63 4.65 18.00
CA THR A 32 8.12 4.45 19.37
C THR A 32 7.54 3.05 19.50
N ARG A 33 6.72 2.62 18.54
CA ARG A 33 6.11 1.28 18.57
C ARG A 33 7.13 0.19 18.23
N LEU A 34 8.07 0.47 17.34
CA LEU A 34 9.17 -0.45 17.05
C LEU A 34 10.06 -0.68 18.28
N SER A 35 10.31 0.33 19.09
CA SER A 35 11.12 0.19 20.32
C SER A 35 10.34 -0.42 21.50
N SER A 36 9.06 -0.10 21.65
CA SER A 36 8.25 -0.56 22.79
C SER A 36 7.52 -1.89 22.56
N GLU A 37 7.08 -2.16 21.34
CA GLU A 37 6.29 -3.35 20.98
C GLU A 37 7.08 -4.32 20.09
N ASN A 38 8.25 -3.91 19.57
CA ASN A 38 9.02 -4.67 18.57
C ASN A 38 8.19 -5.02 17.33
N LEU A 39 7.36 -4.08 16.87
CA LEU A 39 6.52 -4.21 15.68
C LEU A 39 6.66 -2.97 14.80
N CYS A 40 6.75 -3.18 13.48
CA CYS A 40 6.84 -2.11 12.50
C CYS A 40 5.44 -1.65 12.07
N TYR A 41 4.93 -0.60 12.71
CA TYR A 41 3.74 0.10 12.25
C TYR A 41 4.15 1.17 11.25
N PHE A 42 3.60 1.16 10.06
CA PHE A 42 3.92 2.13 9.03
C PHE A 42 3.32 3.49 9.37
N VAL A 43 4.17 4.51 9.34
CA VAL A 43 3.77 5.93 9.45
C VAL A 43 4.35 6.72 8.30
N ALA A 44 3.83 7.93 8.08
CA ALA A 44 4.28 8.81 7.01
C ALA A 44 5.76 9.16 7.20
N SER A 45 6.56 9.00 6.15
CA SER A 45 7.89 9.60 6.12
C SER A 45 7.77 11.13 6.01
N SER A 46 8.88 11.84 6.24
CA SER A 46 8.91 13.31 6.08
C SER A 46 8.64 13.78 4.64
N THR A 47 8.74 12.88 3.66
CA THR A 47 8.52 13.17 2.24
C THR A 47 7.16 12.67 1.73
N ASN A 48 6.35 12.05 2.59
CA ASN A 48 5.06 11.55 2.20
C ASN A 48 4.01 12.68 2.14
N THR A 49 3.55 12.96 0.93
CA THR A 49 2.47 13.93 0.66
C THR A 49 1.14 13.26 0.29
N VAL A 50 1.10 11.92 0.20
CA VAL A 50 -0.07 11.14 -0.20
C VAL A 50 -0.88 10.61 0.98
N GLY A 51 -0.31 10.65 2.19
CA GLY A 51 -0.93 10.17 3.43
C GLY A 51 -0.53 8.74 3.80
N THR A 52 -1.09 8.27 4.91
CA THR A 52 -0.94 6.90 5.42
C THR A 52 -2.26 6.42 5.99
N ALA A 53 -3.10 5.86 5.14
CA ALA A 53 -4.42 5.37 5.46
C ALA A 53 -4.63 3.95 4.91
N PRO A 54 -5.15 3.03 5.73
CA PRO A 54 -5.64 1.75 5.24
C PRO A 54 -6.67 1.92 4.12
N HIS A 55 -6.75 0.94 3.22
CA HIS A 55 -7.73 0.93 2.13
C HIS A 55 -9.15 0.80 2.65
N ASN A 56 -9.34 0.12 3.80
CA ASN A 56 -10.65 -0.10 4.42
C ASN A 56 -11.66 -0.69 3.43
N VAL A 57 -11.32 -1.85 2.86
CA VAL A 57 -12.14 -2.52 1.83
C VAL A 57 -13.57 -2.73 2.32
N ASP A 58 -14.51 -2.06 1.67
CA ASP A 58 -15.95 -2.18 1.95
C ASP A 58 -16.62 -3.03 0.86
N LEU A 59 -16.94 -4.28 1.21
CA LEU A 59 -17.66 -5.17 0.30
C LEU A 59 -19.17 -4.83 0.19
N SER A 60 -19.70 -3.98 1.06
CA SER A 60 -21.13 -3.63 1.06
C SER A 60 -21.51 -2.66 -0.06
N VAL A 61 -20.53 -2.03 -0.71
CA VAL A 61 -20.75 -1.09 -1.83
C VAL A 61 -21.37 -1.77 -3.07
N GLY A 62 -21.35 -3.10 -3.16
CA GLY A 62 -21.99 -3.82 -4.25
C GLY A 62 -21.78 -5.33 -4.19
N ALA A 63 -22.54 -6.07 -5.01
CA ALA A 63 -22.31 -7.50 -5.25
C ALA A 63 -20.91 -7.75 -5.87
N THR A 64 -20.44 -8.99 -5.89
CA THR A 64 -19.07 -9.33 -6.30
C THR A 64 -18.65 -8.83 -7.68
N ASP A 65 -19.55 -8.88 -8.64
CA ASP A 65 -19.34 -8.36 -10.00
C ASP A 65 -19.75 -6.89 -10.15
N MET A 66 -20.23 -6.24 -9.09
CA MET A 66 -20.73 -4.87 -9.09
C MET A 66 -19.86 -3.91 -8.28
N ARG A 67 -18.60 -4.28 -8.00
CA ARG A 67 -17.61 -3.42 -7.33
C ARG A 67 -16.50 -3.06 -8.31
N LYS A 68 -16.06 -1.80 -8.30
CA LYS A 68 -14.90 -1.32 -9.06
C LYS A 68 -13.96 -0.56 -8.15
N ILE A 69 -12.69 -0.44 -8.56
CA ILE A 69 -11.70 0.34 -7.82
C ILE A 69 -11.60 1.72 -8.46
N VAL A 70 -11.62 2.75 -7.64
CA VAL A 70 -11.31 4.13 -8.03
C VAL A 70 -10.14 4.64 -7.24
N ASN A 71 -9.35 5.53 -7.84
CA ASN A 71 -8.26 6.22 -7.14
C ASN A 71 -8.78 7.34 -6.23
N SER A 72 -7.86 8.02 -5.53
CA SER A 72 -8.17 9.15 -4.66
C SER A 72 -8.83 10.35 -5.36
N GLN A 73 -8.81 10.42 -6.70
CA GLN A 73 -9.52 11.41 -7.51
C GLN A 73 -10.88 10.91 -8.02
N GLY A 74 -11.32 9.71 -7.63
CA GLY A 74 -12.55 9.08 -8.07
C GLY A 74 -12.51 8.53 -9.49
N GLN A 75 -11.31 8.34 -10.06
CA GLN A 75 -11.13 7.81 -11.42
C GLN A 75 -11.02 6.28 -11.38
N ASP A 76 -11.74 5.61 -12.27
CA ASP A 76 -11.72 4.16 -12.40
C ASP A 76 -10.32 3.64 -12.72
N LEU A 77 -9.89 2.60 -12.00
CA LEU A 77 -8.63 1.91 -12.28
C LEU A 77 -8.83 0.82 -13.32
N ALA A 78 -8.00 0.85 -14.36
CA ALA A 78 -7.86 -0.24 -15.31
C ALA A 78 -6.89 -1.32 -14.77
N VAL A 79 -6.93 -2.51 -15.37
CA VAL A 79 -5.96 -3.57 -15.07
C VAL A 79 -4.55 -3.06 -15.33
N THR A 80 -3.70 -3.10 -14.30
CA THR A 80 -2.33 -2.59 -14.35
C THR A 80 -1.42 -3.43 -13.45
N PRO A 81 -0.12 -3.54 -13.75
CA PRO A 81 0.84 -4.12 -12.81
C PRO A 81 1.20 -3.12 -11.69
N LYS A 82 0.65 -1.91 -11.68
CA LYS A 82 0.95 -0.95 -10.63
C LYS A 82 0.27 -1.40 -9.32
N PRO A 83 1.01 -1.53 -8.20
CA PRO A 83 0.38 -1.74 -6.90
C PRO A 83 -0.61 -0.63 -6.58
N TRP A 84 -1.68 -0.98 -5.87
CA TRP A 84 -2.65 -0.01 -5.39
C TRP A 84 -2.02 0.96 -4.39
N THR A 85 -2.46 2.21 -4.49
CA THR A 85 -1.93 3.33 -3.73
C THR A 85 -2.93 3.84 -2.71
N GLU A 86 -2.44 4.66 -1.79
CA GLU A 86 -3.24 5.32 -0.78
C GLU A 86 -4.44 6.05 -1.41
N GLY A 87 -5.63 5.78 -0.86
CA GLY A 87 -6.89 6.35 -1.33
C GLY A 87 -7.55 5.60 -2.50
N ASP A 88 -6.97 4.49 -2.97
CA ASP A 88 -7.69 3.57 -3.84
C ASP A 88 -8.77 2.84 -3.02
N VAL A 89 -10.02 2.85 -3.49
CA VAL A 89 -11.16 2.30 -2.74
C VAL A 89 -12.14 1.56 -3.65
N LEU A 90 -12.93 0.66 -3.05
CA LEU A 90 -14.07 0.06 -3.73
C LEU A 90 -15.25 1.03 -3.77
N VAL A 91 -15.90 1.11 -4.93
CA VAL A 91 -17.18 1.78 -5.11
C VAL A 91 -18.13 0.91 -5.93
N ALA A 92 -19.43 1.22 -5.87
CA ALA A 92 -20.43 0.58 -6.70
C ALA A 92 -20.14 0.82 -8.20
N SER A 93 -20.21 -0.24 -8.99
CA SER A 93 -20.28 -0.15 -10.45
C SER A 93 -21.74 -0.06 -10.90
N SER A 94 -22.00 0.67 -11.98
CA SER A 94 -23.31 0.71 -12.64
C SER A 94 -23.58 -0.52 -13.53
N THR A 95 -22.52 -1.28 -13.84
CA THR A 95 -22.58 -2.45 -14.74
C THR A 95 -21.73 -3.59 -14.18
N ALA A 96 -22.15 -4.82 -14.39
CA ALA A 96 -21.39 -5.99 -13.98
C ALA A 96 -20.02 -6.03 -14.68
N LEU A 97 -18.96 -6.17 -13.89
CA LEU A 97 -17.59 -6.39 -14.35
C LEU A 97 -17.42 -7.85 -14.74
N THR A 98 -16.56 -8.09 -15.73
CA THR A 98 -16.24 -9.44 -16.22
C THR A 98 -14.77 -9.55 -16.56
N GLY A 99 -14.31 -10.79 -16.78
CA GLY A 99 -12.94 -11.08 -17.23
C GLY A 99 -11.86 -10.50 -16.33
N ASP A 100 -10.81 -9.97 -16.95
CA ASP A 100 -9.63 -9.47 -16.24
C ASP A 100 -9.93 -8.30 -15.30
N LEU A 101 -10.90 -7.44 -15.63
CA LEU A 101 -11.23 -6.32 -14.75
C LEU A 101 -11.89 -6.82 -13.46
N LEU A 102 -12.79 -7.81 -13.55
CA LEU A 102 -13.35 -8.45 -12.35
C LEU A 102 -12.24 -9.13 -11.53
N ASN A 103 -11.33 -9.85 -12.19
CA ASN A 103 -10.23 -10.52 -11.51
C ASN A 103 -9.25 -9.53 -10.85
N TYR A 104 -9.01 -8.37 -11.47
CA TYR A 104 -8.22 -7.29 -10.88
C TYR A 104 -8.88 -6.72 -9.62
N VAL A 105 -10.21 -6.54 -9.62
CA VAL A 105 -10.95 -6.15 -8.41
C VAL A 105 -10.86 -7.20 -7.31
N LYS A 106 -10.99 -8.48 -7.66
CA LYS A 106 -10.81 -9.57 -6.67
C LYS A 106 -9.40 -9.62 -6.12
N ALA A 107 -8.38 -9.34 -6.93
CA ALA A 107 -7.00 -9.24 -6.47
C ALA A 107 -6.84 -8.12 -5.42
N PHE A 108 -7.45 -6.95 -5.66
CA PHE A 108 -7.49 -5.88 -4.66
C PHE A 108 -8.17 -6.32 -3.37
N GLU A 109 -9.32 -6.98 -3.45
CA GLU A 109 -10.07 -7.49 -2.29
C GLU A 109 -9.30 -8.51 -1.44
N MET A 110 -8.26 -9.15 -1.99
CA MET A 110 -7.37 -10.05 -1.26
C MET A 110 -6.11 -9.36 -0.75
N ILE A 111 -5.49 -8.51 -1.58
CA ILE A 111 -4.20 -7.89 -1.28
C ILE A 111 -4.36 -6.67 -0.36
N ALA A 112 -5.39 -5.85 -0.53
CA ALA A 112 -5.61 -4.67 0.29
C ALA A 112 -5.75 -5.00 1.80
N PRO A 113 -6.54 -6.00 2.25
CA PRO A 113 -6.57 -6.35 3.67
C PRO A 113 -5.24 -6.95 4.17
N LEU A 114 -4.51 -7.70 3.34
CA LEU A 114 -3.16 -8.18 3.69
C LEU A 114 -2.21 -7.00 3.90
N ARG A 115 -2.23 -6.02 2.97
CA ARG A 115 -1.46 -4.78 3.05
C ARG A 115 -1.81 -3.99 4.29
N ASP A 116 -3.10 -3.78 4.55
CA ASP A 116 -3.58 -3.01 5.70
C ASP A 116 -3.13 -3.67 7.02
N ALA A 117 -3.20 -5.01 7.10
CA ALA A 117 -2.70 -5.76 8.23
C ALA A 117 -1.18 -5.64 8.38
N MET A 118 -0.41 -5.84 7.32
CA MET A 118 1.05 -5.82 7.42
C MET A 118 1.61 -4.43 7.70
N MET A 119 0.97 -3.37 7.20
CA MET A 119 1.45 -1.99 7.33
C MET A 119 0.91 -1.30 8.58
N TYR A 120 -0.41 -1.33 8.81
CA TYR A 120 -1.03 -0.47 9.83
C TYR A 120 -1.45 -1.22 11.09
N ASN A 121 -1.56 -2.54 11.02
CA ASN A 121 -1.88 -3.38 12.18
C ASN A 121 -1.12 -4.72 12.17
N PRO A 122 0.22 -4.73 12.15
CA PRO A 122 1.02 -5.96 12.07
C PRO A 122 0.65 -7.00 13.12
N SER A 123 0.24 -6.59 14.33
CA SER A 123 -0.27 -7.50 15.37
C SER A 123 -1.42 -8.39 14.92
N PHE A 124 -2.25 -7.92 13.98
CA PHE A 124 -3.38 -8.66 13.40
C PHE A 124 -2.96 -9.97 12.74
N VAL A 125 -1.73 -10.04 12.21
CA VAL A 125 -1.18 -11.24 11.57
C VAL A 125 -0.02 -11.86 12.35
N THR A 126 0.78 -11.07 13.07
CA THR A 126 1.94 -11.62 13.81
C THR A 126 1.54 -12.38 15.08
N THR A 127 0.35 -12.13 15.61
CA THR A 127 -0.18 -12.83 16.80
C THR A 127 -1.22 -13.91 16.47
N ASP A 128 -1.70 -13.95 15.22
CA ASP A 128 -2.67 -14.93 14.74
C ASP A 128 -2.18 -15.58 13.44
N ALA A 129 -1.56 -16.75 13.58
CA ALA A 129 -1.08 -17.53 12.45
C ALA A 129 -2.21 -18.03 11.52
N THR A 130 -3.44 -18.15 12.03
CA THR A 130 -4.61 -18.52 11.23
C THR A 130 -5.01 -17.36 10.33
N MET A 131 -4.99 -16.13 10.86
CA MET A 131 -5.22 -14.93 10.08
C MET A 131 -4.13 -14.74 9.02
N TRP A 132 -2.86 -14.93 9.38
CA TRP A 132 -1.75 -14.91 8.42
C TRP A 132 -1.96 -15.93 7.29
N ALA A 133 -2.24 -17.18 7.63
CA ALA A 133 -2.47 -18.25 6.65
C ALA A 133 -3.66 -17.95 5.74
N LYS A 134 -4.72 -17.34 6.28
CA LYS A 134 -5.91 -16.94 5.50
C LYS A 134 -5.59 -15.84 4.49
N LEU A 135 -4.94 -14.77 4.95
CA LEU A 135 -4.61 -13.61 4.12
C LEU A 135 -3.57 -13.93 3.03
N THR A 136 -2.67 -14.89 3.28
CA THR A 136 -1.62 -15.28 2.32
C THR A 136 -1.98 -16.50 1.46
N LYS A 137 -3.11 -17.14 1.74
CA LYS A 137 -3.57 -18.32 0.99
C LYS A 137 -3.61 -18.13 -0.53
N PRO A 138 -4.14 -17.01 -1.09
CA PRO A 138 -4.13 -16.82 -2.54
C PRO A 138 -2.71 -16.82 -3.14
N LEU A 139 -1.73 -16.26 -2.41
CA LEU A 139 -0.33 -16.25 -2.85
C LEU A 139 0.25 -17.66 -2.83
N ALA A 140 0.04 -18.39 -1.74
CA ALA A 140 0.53 -19.75 -1.58
C ALA A 140 -0.06 -20.70 -2.65
N ASP A 141 -1.38 -20.68 -2.83
CA ASP A 141 -2.07 -21.54 -3.80
C ASP A 141 -1.63 -21.23 -5.24
N CYS A 142 -1.30 -19.98 -5.55
CA CYS A 142 -0.81 -19.54 -6.85
C CYS A 142 0.71 -19.55 -7.02
N GLN A 143 1.45 -20.15 -6.07
CA GLN A 143 2.91 -20.22 -6.08
C GLN A 143 3.58 -18.83 -6.21
N VAL A 144 2.98 -17.81 -5.61
CA VAL A 144 3.51 -16.46 -5.52
C VAL A 144 4.32 -16.32 -4.23
N LYS A 145 5.54 -15.79 -4.33
CA LYS A 145 6.41 -15.51 -3.16
C LYS A 145 6.61 -16.73 -2.24
N THR A 146 6.89 -17.90 -2.81
CA THR A 146 6.99 -19.19 -2.08
C THR A 146 8.29 -19.37 -1.31
N ALA A 147 9.36 -18.67 -1.68
CA ALA A 147 10.67 -18.79 -1.03
C ALA A 147 11.40 -17.45 -1.01
N ASP A 148 12.29 -17.32 -0.04
CA ASP A 148 13.28 -16.26 -0.02
C ASP A 148 14.24 -16.44 -1.20
N THR A 149 14.56 -15.33 -1.85
CA THR A 149 15.58 -15.27 -2.90
C THR A 149 16.55 -14.15 -2.61
N THR A 150 17.59 -14.06 -3.43
CA THR A 150 18.62 -13.04 -3.27
C THR A 150 18.62 -12.16 -4.51
N ALA A 151 18.54 -10.85 -4.32
CA ALA A 151 18.76 -9.87 -5.38
C ALA A 151 20.06 -9.10 -5.13
N THR A 152 20.80 -8.83 -6.21
CA THR A 152 22.03 -8.04 -6.14
C THR A 152 21.84 -6.78 -6.98
N HIS A 153 21.94 -5.63 -6.33
CA HIS A 153 21.88 -4.31 -6.94
C HIS A 153 23.24 -3.63 -6.78
N GLY A 154 24.05 -3.66 -7.85
CA GLY A 154 25.43 -3.19 -7.80
C GLY A 154 26.28 -4.03 -6.85
N THR A 155 26.76 -3.43 -5.76
CA THR A 155 27.56 -4.10 -4.73
C THR A 155 26.74 -4.53 -3.51
N VAL A 156 25.43 -4.27 -3.50
CA VAL A 156 24.54 -4.59 -2.38
C VAL A 156 23.77 -5.86 -2.72
N THR A 157 23.86 -6.85 -1.84
CA THR A 157 23.06 -8.08 -1.90
C THR A 157 22.00 -8.03 -0.81
N MET A 158 20.75 -8.23 -1.18
CA MET A 158 19.60 -8.17 -0.27
C MET A 158 18.73 -9.42 -0.40
N THR A 159 18.09 -9.77 0.70
CA THR A 159 17.08 -10.83 0.72
C THR A 159 15.77 -10.29 0.17
N VAL A 160 15.24 -10.97 -0.84
CA VAL A 160 13.89 -10.78 -1.36
C VAL A 160 13.02 -11.84 -0.70
N TYR A 161 12.29 -11.45 0.35
CA TYR A 161 11.56 -12.39 1.18
C TYR A 161 10.39 -13.04 0.45
N GLY A 162 10.23 -14.35 0.65
CA GLY A 162 8.99 -15.08 0.43
C GLY A 162 8.07 -14.98 1.64
N THR A 163 6.94 -15.70 1.60
CA THR A 163 5.86 -15.63 2.59
C THR A 163 6.35 -16.02 4.00
N ASP A 164 7.08 -17.12 4.14
CA ASP A 164 7.57 -17.54 5.47
C ASP A 164 8.65 -16.59 6.03
N GLY A 165 9.56 -16.12 5.16
CA GLY A 165 10.63 -15.20 5.55
C GLY A 165 10.11 -13.85 6.00
N ILE A 166 9.16 -13.25 5.25
CA ILE A 166 8.59 -11.95 5.65
C ILE A 166 7.77 -12.10 6.94
N TYR A 167 7.08 -13.22 7.13
CA TYR A 167 6.34 -13.47 8.37
C TYR A 167 7.26 -13.58 9.58
N ALA A 168 8.40 -14.26 9.42
CA ALA A 168 9.41 -14.35 10.47
C ALA A 168 9.99 -12.96 10.79
N LEU A 169 10.31 -12.16 9.76
CA LEU A 169 10.82 -10.80 9.93
C LEU A 169 9.83 -9.89 10.65
N MET A 170 8.54 -9.94 10.29
CA MET A 170 7.50 -9.13 10.92
C MET A 170 7.26 -9.49 12.39
N LYS A 171 7.34 -10.78 12.74
CA LYS A 171 7.20 -11.23 14.14
C LYS A 171 8.35 -10.76 15.03
N ASN A 172 9.53 -10.52 14.45
CA ASN A 172 10.69 -10.04 15.17
C ASN A 172 11.58 -9.16 14.28
N PRO A 173 11.23 -7.88 14.09
CA PRO A 173 12.08 -6.92 13.39
C PRO A 173 13.36 -6.59 14.17
N ASN A 174 13.47 -7.00 15.44
CA ASN A 174 14.62 -6.75 16.32
C ASN A 174 14.98 -5.26 16.42
N GLY A 175 13.96 -4.41 16.55
CA GLY A 175 14.11 -2.95 16.58
C GLY A 175 14.60 -2.32 15.27
N VAL A 176 14.67 -3.08 14.17
CA VAL A 176 15.09 -2.59 12.85
C VAL A 176 13.89 -2.14 12.05
N ASP A 177 14.05 -1.06 11.29
CA ASP A 177 13.05 -0.64 10.33
C ASP A 177 13.01 -1.63 9.14
N ILE A 178 11.89 -2.34 9.00
CA ILE A 178 11.67 -3.38 7.99
C ILE A 178 10.71 -2.93 6.87
N HIS A 179 10.34 -1.64 6.80
CA HIS A 179 9.28 -1.19 5.90
C HIS A 179 9.58 -1.51 4.42
N HIS A 180 10.84 -1.39 3.99
CA HIS A 180 11.24 -1.74 2.63
C HIS A 180 11.00 -3.22 2.29
N SER A 181 11.32 -4.13 3.22
CA SER A 181 11.10 -5.57 3.01
C SER A 181 9.62 -5.93 2.96
N VAL A 182 8.80 -5.29 3.81
CA VAL A 182 7.34 -5.48 3.82
C VAL A 182 6.71 -4.95 2.52
N LEU A 183 7.08 -3.74 2.09
CA LEU A 183 6.60 -3.18 0.82
C LEU A 183 7.01 -4.01 -0.38
N GLN A 184 8.27 -4.42 -0.44
CA GLN A 184 8.74 -5.25 -1.54
C GLN A 184 7.92 -6.54 -1.64
N TYR A 185 7.68 -7.23 -0.51
CA TYR A 185 6.85 -8.44 -0.50
C TYR A 185 5.43 -8.17 -1.01
N LEU A 186 4.79 -7.11 -0.52
CA LEU A 186 3.42 -6.75 -0.87
C LEU A 186 3.28 -6.34 -2.33
N GLU A 187 4.19 -5.50 -2.84
CA GLU A 187 4.16 -5.01 -4.21
C GLU A 187 4.43 -6.15 -5.21
N GLU A 188 5.47 -6.95 -4.97
CA GLU A 188 5.79 -8.09 -5.81
C GLU A 188 4.68 -9.15 -5.77
N GLY A 189 4.16 -9.46 -4.58
CA GLY A 189 3.06 -10.41 -4.40
C GLY A 189 1.78 -9.97 -5.10
N ALA A 190 1.44 -8.67 -5.04
CA ALA A 190 0.31 -8.10 -5.75
C ALA A 190 0.46 -8.26 -7.27
N ILE A 191 1.62 -7.89 -7.81
CA ILE A 191 1.90 -7.96 -9.26
C ILE A 191 1.82 -9.39 -9.75
N ASP A 192 2.48 -10.32 -9.05
CA ASP A 192 2.53 -11.73 -9.44
C ASP A 192 1.15 -12.37 -9.37
N LEU A 193 0.34 -12.03 -8.36
CA LEU A 193 -1.03 -12.50 -8.26
C LEU A 193 -1.90 -11.94 -9.40
N VAL A 194 -1.82 -10.63 -9.71
CA VAL A 194 -2.53 -10.03 -10.85
C VAL A 194 -2.11 -10.67 -12.18
N CYS A 195 -0.82 -10.98 -12.36
CA CYS A 195 -0.33 -11.70 -13.52
C CYS A 195 -0.97 -13.09 -13.65
N GLN A 196 -1.17 -13.82 -12.55
CA GLN A 196 -1.86 -15.12 -12.58
C GLN A 196 -3.35 -14.98 -12.87
N MET A 197 -3.97 -13.92 -12.36
CA MET A 197 -5.41 -13.70 -12.41
C MET A 197 -5.91 -13.07 -13.72
N THR A 198 -5.03 -12.45 -14.50
CA THR A 198 -5.39 -11.71 -15.71
C THR A 198 -4.64 -12.25 -16.92
N THR A 199 -5.22 -12.08 -18.11
CA THR A 199 -4.64 -12.56 -19.38
C THR A 199 -4.14 -11.44 -20.28
N SER A 200 -4.74 -10.25 -20.18
CA SER A 200 -4.41 -9.05 -20.95
C SER A 200 -3.09 -8.41 -20.54
N LEU A 201 -2.68 -8.57 -19.27
CA LEU A 201 -1.44 -8.00 -18.79
C LEU A 201 -0.23 -8.74 -19.39
N THR A 202 0.55 -8.04 -20.21
CA THR A 202 1.69 -8.60 -20.94
C THR A 202 2.98 -7.91 -20.52
N MET A 203 3.82 -8.64 -19.78
CA MET A 203 5.17 -8.24 -19.38
C MET A 203 5.98 -9.50 -19.02
N ASP A 204 7.31 -9.41 -19.06
CA ASP A 204 8.20 -10.56 -18.81
C ASP A 204 7.95 -11.23 -17.46
N ARG A 205 7.67 -10.42 -16.43
CA ARG A 205 7.29 -10.94 -15.11
C ARG A 205 6.04 -11.81 -15.14
N CYS A 206 5.00 -11.40 -15.87
CA CYS A 206 3.79 -12.20 -16.01
C CYS A 206 4.04 -13.49 -16.81
N THR A 207 4.91 -13.45 -17.82
CA THR A 207 5.32 -14.65 -18.56
C THR A 207 5.99 -15.65 -17.63
N THR A 208 6.96 -15.20 -16.83
CA THR A 208 7.65 -16.02 -15.83
C THR A 208 6.68 -16.61 -14.82
N GLN A 209 5.79 -15.78 -14.27
CA GLN A 209 4.88 -16.23 -13.22
C GLN A 209 3.85 -17.26 -13.73
N ARG A 210 3.28 -17.04 -14.93
CA ARG A 210 2.36 -18.00 -15.56
C ARG A 210 3.06 -19.31 -15.94
N ALA A 211 4.37 -19.27 -16.23
CA ALA A 211 5.15 -20.46 -16.55
C ALA A 211 5.39 -21.39 -15.34
N LEU A 212 5.12 -20.95 -14.11
CA LEU A 212 5.21 -21.81 -12.92
C LEU A 212 4.15 -22.94 -12.92
N GLY A 213 3.11 -22.83 -13.75
CA GLY A 213 2.15 -23.91 -13.98
C GLY A 213 1.08 -24.06 -12.90
N ALA A 214 0.86 -23.02 -12.08
CA ALA A 214 -0.30 -22.95 -11.20
C ALA A 214 -1.61 -23.04 -12.03
N ALA A 215 -2.66 -23.62 -11.44
CA ALA A 215 -3.97 -23.64 -12.08
C ALA A 215 -4.46 -22.21 -12.34
N SER A 216 -5.15 -21.96 -13.46
CA SER A 216 -5.66 -20.62 -13.81
C SER A 216 -6.62 -20.02 -12.78
N ASN A 217 -7.16 -20.86 -11.90
CA ASN A 217 -8.05 -20.51 -10.81
C ASN A 217 -7.45 -20.77 -9.41
N CYS A 218 -6.12 -20.88 -9.30
CA CYS A 218 -5.41 -21.16 -8.04
C CYS A 218 -5.84 -20.26 -6.87
N TRP A 219 -6.24 -19.02 -7.17
CA TRP A 219 -6.62 -17.99 -6.20
C TRP A 219 -8.05 -18.14 -5.66
N GLU A 220 -8.95 -18.86 -6.35
CA GLU A 220 -10.40 -18.85 -6.06
C GLU A 220 -10.70 -19.37 -4.65
N ALA A 221 -10.00 -20.41 -4.21
CA ALA A 221 -10.18 -20.96 -2.87
C ALA A 221 -9.77 -19.97 -1.78
N GLY A 222 -8.64 -19.27 -1.97
CA GLY A 222 -8.19 -18.21 -1.07
C GLY A 222 -9.15 -17.02 -1.05
N TYR A 223 -9.61 -16.57 -2.24
CA TYR A 223 -10.60 -15.51 -2.37
C TYR A 223 -11.88 -15.83 -1.61
N ASN A 224 -12.45 -17.02 -1.84
CA ASN A 224 -13.69 -17.45 -1.18
C ASN A 224 -13.54 -17.52 0.34
N ALA A 225 -12.38 -17.95 0.85
CA ALA A 225 -12.11 -17.98 2.28
C ALA A 225 -12.00 -16.58 2.89
N ILE A 226 -11.42 -15.63 2.16
CA ILE A 226 -11.29 -14.22 2.58
C ILE A 226 -12.66 -13.54 2.63
N ILE A 227 -13.46 -13.60 1.56
CA ILE A 227 -14.75 -12.90 1.52
C ILE A 227 -15.79 -13.49 2.48
N ALA A 228 -15.64 -14.75 2.87
CA ALA A 228 -16.52 -15.41 3.83
C ALA A 228 -16.27 -14.96 5.28
N ASP A 229 -15.14 -14.29 5.54
CA ASP A 229 -14.74 -13.83 6.86
C ASP A 229 -14.59 -12.31 6.90
N PRO A 230 -15.61 -11.55 7.34
CA PRO A 230 -15.54 -10.09 7.38
C PRO A 230 -14.48 -9.55 8.34
N THR A 231 -13.97 -10.36 9.28
CA THR A 231 -12.93 -9.91 10.21
C THR A 231 -11.64 -9.53 9.49
N VAL A 232 -11.37 -10.15 8.34
CA VAL A 232 -10.20 -9.87 7.49
C VAL A 232 -10.11 -8.39 7.10
N TYR A 233 -11.25 -7.70 6.96
CA TYR A 233 -11.32 -6.31 6.52
C TYR A 233 -11.26 -5.30 7.68
N THR A 234 -11.12 -5.77 8.93
CA THR A 234 -11.07 -4.89 10.11
C THR A 234 -9.66 -4.41 10.44
N ALA A 235 -8.63 -4.95 9.80
CA ALA A 235 -7.22 -4.62 10.08
C ALA A 235 -6.95 -3.11 10.00
N GLY A 236 -7.52 -2.42 9.01
CA GLY A 236 -7.40 -0.97 8.84
C GLY A 236 -8.13 -0.12 9.88
N THR A 237 -9.20 -0.64 10.48
CA THR A 237 -10.03 0.12 11.42
C THR A 237 -9.38 0.32 12.80
N ALA A 238 -8.38 -0.49 13.15
CA ALA A 238 -7.70 -0.44 14.44
C ALA A 238 -6.74 0.78 14.60
N SER A 239 -6.40 1.48 13.50
CA SER A 239 -5.40 2.55 13.49
C SER A 239 -5.98 3.95 13.71
N THR A 240 -6.85 4.12 14.72
CA THR A 240 -7.31 5.47 15.17
C THR A 240 -6.87 5.81 16.58
N GLY A 241 -5.72 5.27 16.99
CA GLY A 241 -5.02 5.64 18.22
C GLY A 241 -4.12 6.87 18.08
N ASN A 242 -4.47 7.89 17.28
CA ASN A 242 -3.73 9.15 17.32
C ASN A 242 -4.24 9.97 18.52
N THR A 243 -3.57 9.80 19.65
CA THR A 243 -3.80 10.60 20.86
C THR A 243 -3.43 12.04 20.52
N THR A 244 -4.45 12.87 20.30
CA THR A 244 -4.27 14.32 20.28
C THR A 244 -3.82 14.72 21.67
N SER A 245 -2.53 14.99 21.82
CA SER A 245 -1.93 15.62 22.98
C SER A 245 -2.55 17.00 23.17
N THR A 246 -3.67 17.04 23.91
CA THR A 246 -4.20 18.29 24.45
C THR A 246 -3.31 18.66 25.63
N SER A 247 -2.32 19.51 25.36
CA SER A 247 -1.53 20.17 26.39
C SER A 247 -2.48 20.95 27.30
N SER A 248 -2.66 20.44 28.51
CA SER A 248 -3.32 21.15 29.60
C SER A 248 -2.35 22.16 30.19
N ALA A 249 -2.61 23.44 29.94
CA ALA A 249 -2.10 24.54 30.75
C ALA A 249 -3.31 25.17 31.46
N GLY A 250 -3.31 25.07 32.79
CA GLY A 250 -4.44 25.45 33.63
C GLY A 250 -4.53 26.94 33.98
N SER A 251 -5.72 27.26 34.52
CA SER A 251 -6.10 28.40 35.36
C SER A 251 -6.28 29.74 34.62
N THR A 252 -7.37 30.50 34.77
CA THR A 252 -8.24 30.72 35.94
C THR A 252 -9.62 31.25 35.52
N SER A 253 -10.62 30.95 36.34
CA SER A 253 -12.01 31.41 36.35
C SER A 253 -12.25 32.92 36.28
N THR A 254 -13.27 33.34 35.50
CA THR A 254 -14.30 34.32 35.95
C THR A 254 -15.58 34.27 35.09
N THR A 255 -16.65 33.79 35.73
CA THR A 255 -18.07 34.22 35.77
C THR A 255 -18.68 35.14 34.68
N SER A 256 -19.76 34.62 34.07
CA SER A 256 -21.03 35.21 33.59
C SER A 256 -21.04 36.42 32.62
N THR A 257 -21.77 36.32 31.50
CA THR A 257 -23.20 36.73 31.35
C THR A 257 -23.67 36.54 29.89
N SER A 258 -24.97 36.27 29.74
CA SER A 258 -25.80 35.98 28.56
C SER A 258 -25.77 37.00 27.40
N GLY A 259 -26.13 36.53 26.19
CA GLY A 259 -26.58 37.38 25.08
C GLY A 259 -26.72 36.65 23.74
N ASP A 260 -27.97 36.47 23.29
CA ASP A 260 -28.39 36.04 21.95
C ASP A 260 -27.77 36.89 20.81
N THR A 261 -27.52 36.29 19.64
CA THR A 261 -28.17 36.65 18.36
C THR A 261 -27.61 35.87 17.16
N SER A 262 -28.54 35.42 16.31
CA SER A 262 -28.34 34.86 14.97
C SER A 262 -27.71 35.85 13.98
N ALA A 263 -26.89 35.36 13.05
CA ALA A 263 -26.89 35.83 11.65
C ALA A 263 -26.14 34.86 10.72
N MET A 264 -26.86 34.41 9.68
CA MET A 264 -26.28 33.95 8.42
C MET A 264 -25.48 35.07 7.72
N ILE A 265 -24.51 34.72 6.89
CA ILE A 265 -24.26 35.32 5.56
C ILE A 265 -23.36 34.38 4.75
N SER A 266 -23.77 34.13 3.50
CA SER A 266 -23.01 33.46 2.45
C SER A 266 -22.07 34.43 1.74
N SER A 267 -20.99 33.95 1.11
CA SER A 267 -20.64 34.38 -0.26
C SER A 267 -19.51 33.55 -0.87
N ALA A 268 -19.61 33.43 -2.19
CA ALA A 268 -18.85 32.61 -3.11
C ALA A 268 -17.49 33.18 -3.58
N GLY A 269 -16.77 32.35 -4.36
CA GLY A 269 -15.66 32.71 -5.26
C GLY A 269 -14.29 32.63 -4.58
N VAL A 270 -13.23 32.06 -5.17
CA VAL A 270 -12.74 32.27 -6.54
C VAL A 270 -11.90 31.09 -7.01
N ALA A 271 -12.00 30.75 -8.29
CA ALA A 271 -11.10 29.86 -9.01
C ALA A 271 -9.69 30.48 -9.17
N SER A 272 -8.65 29.64 -9.21
CA SER A 272 -7.46 29.89 -10.02
C SER A 272 -6.70 28.61 -10.32
N VAL A 273 -6.34 28.50 -11.59
CA VAL A 273 -5.64 27.43 -12.29
C VAL A 273 -4.16 27.43 -11.90
N ALA A 274 -3.57 26.24 -11.75
CA ALA A 274 -2.15 26.03 -12.02
C ALA A 274 -1.94 24.61 -12.54
N VAL A 275 -1.75 24.52 -13.86
CA VAL A 275 -1.19 23.36 -14.55
C VAL A 275 0.32 23.35 -14.30
N ILE A 276 0.85 22.26 -13.74
CA ILE A 276 2.26 21.89 -13.94
C ILE A 276 2.33 20.39 -14.26
N THR A 277 2.83 20.13 -15.45
CA THR A 277 3.08 18.85 -16.08
C THR A 277 4.42 18.26 -15.60
N GLN A 278 4.50 16.92 -15.66
CA GLN A 278 5.69 16.04 -15.72
C GLN A 278 6.36 15.60 -14.39
N ALA A 279 6.39 14.28 -14.19
CA ALA A 279 7.62 13.50 -13.98
C ALA A 279 7.34 12.02 -14.33
N VAL A 280 7.82 11.55 -15.49
CA VAL A 280 8.93 10.59 -15.64
C VAL A 280 8.59 9.18 -15.12
N LEU A 281 8.09 8.36 -16.04
CA LEU A 281 7.94 6.91 -15.93
C LEU A 281 9.29 6.29 -16.33
N LEU A 282 10.01 5.66 -15.40
CA LEU A 282 11.19 4.85 -15.73
C LEU A 282 10.82 3.36 -15.77
N LEU A 283 11.23 2.76 -16.88
CA LEU A 283 11.08 1.36 -17.27
C LEU A 283 11.74 0.43 -16.25
N MET A 284 11.03 -0.62 -15.84
CA MET A 284 11.67 -1.83 -15.32
C MET A 284 11.82 -2.81 -16.48
N SER A 285 13.07 -3.02 -16.88
CA SER A 285 13.53 -4.19 -17.62
C SER A 285 13.80 -5.32 -16.63
#